data_AF-A0A6H5J295-F1
#
_entry.id   AF-A0A6H5J295-F1
#
_cell.length_a   1.000
_cell.length_b   1.000
_cell.length_c   1.000
_cell.angle_alpha   90.00
_cell.angle_beta   90.00
_cell.angle_gamma   90.00
#
_symmetry.space_group_name_H-M   'P 1'
#
loop_
_entity.id
_entity.type
_entity.pdbx_description
1 polymer ?
#
loop_
_entity_poly.entity_id
_entity_poly.type
_entity_poly.pdbx_seq_one_letter_code
_entity_poly.pdbx_strand_id
1 'polypeptide(L)'
;MVERMHRTLKAALKCSPETPWTLALPGVLLGLRTTFKEDLQASPAEMVFGTSLRIPGEFVARQEPDKTSPSEFVLALRRLFQAIRPVPASRHVQHRPFVFKDLATSDYVFRRLDTILKPLEQPSKIKC
;
A
#
# COMPACT_ATOMS: atom_id res chain seq x y z
N MET A 1 15.80 -15.19 3.99
CA MET A 1 14.39 -14.73 4.06
C MET A 1 13.45 -15.57 3.18
N VAL A 2 13.80 -15.81 1.90
CA VAL A 2 12.99 -16.59 0.95
C VAL A 2 12.75 -18.04 1.39
N GLU A 3 13.77 -18.71 1.93
CA GLU A 3 13.63 -20.10 2.40
C GLU A 3 12.59 -20.28 3.52
N ARG A 4 12.52 -19.34 4.47
CA ARG A 4 11.51 -19.33 5.53
C ARG A 4 10.10 -19.19 4.95
N MET A 5 9.94 -18.28 3.99
CA MET A 5 8.67 -18.07 3.28
C MET A 5 8.26 -19.32 2.49
N HIS A 6 9.18 -19.97 1.78
CA HIS A 6 8.92 -21.24 1.11
C HIS A 6 8.51 -22.36 2.07
N ARG A 7 9.12 -22.45 3.27
CA ARG A 7 8.72 -23.43 4.28
C ARG A 7 7.28 -23.21 4.74
N THR A 8 6.90 -21.97 5.04
CA THR A 8 5.53 -21.62 5.42
C THR A 8 4.54 -21.90 4.30
N LEU A 9 4.87 -21.54 3.05
CA LEU A 9 4.03 -21.83 1.88
C LEU A 9 3.78 -23.33 1.71
N LYS A 10 4.84 -24.15 1.77
CA LYS A 10 4.73 -25.61 1.66
C LYS A 10 3.93 -26.21 2.80
N ALA A 11 4.05 -25.67 4.02
CA ALA A 11 3.26 -26.12 5.16
C ALA A 11 1.76 -25.84 4.95
N ALA A 12 1.41 -24.62 4.54
CA ALA A 12 0.03 -24.24 4.29
C ALA A 12 -0.62 -25.04 3.14
N LEU A 13 0.13 -25.32 2.06
CA LEU A 13 -0.36 -26.19 0.98
C LEU A 13 -0.60 -27.63 1.44
N LYS A 14 0.23 -28.15 2.35
CA LYS A 14 0.05 -29.49 2.92
C LYS A 14 -1.20 -29.64 3.79
N CYS A 15 -1.79 -28.54 4.26
CA CYS A 15 -3.02 -28.57 5.05
C CYS A 15 -4.29 -28.82 4.22
N SER A 16 -4.20 -28.79 2.88
CA SER A 16 -5.32 -29.07 1.98
C SER A 16 -4.95 -30.18 0.98
N PRO A 17 -4.87 -31.45 1.43
CA PRO A 17 -4.45 -32.56 0.58
C PRO A 17 -5.45 -32.88 -0.54
N GLU A 18 -6.74 -32.58 -0.33
CA GLU A 18 -7.82 -32.86 -1.28
C GLU A 18 -7.83 -31.89 -2.47
N THR A 19 -7.25 -30.69 -2.32
CA THR A 19 -7.25 -29.67 -3.37
C THR A 19 -5.92 -29.72 -4.13
N PRO A 20 -5.93 -29.82 -5.47
CA PRO A 20 -4.71 -29.68 -6.26
C PRO A 20 -3.95 -28.40 -5.86
N TRP A 21 -2.64 -28.53 -5.62
CA TRP A 21 -1.84 -27.43 -5.06
C TRP A 21 -1.89 -26.16 -5.92
N THR A 22 -2.07 -26.30 -7.24
CA THR A 22 -2.22 -25.18 -8.18
C THR A 22 -3.49 -24.37 -7.95
N LEU A 23 -4.57 -25.02 -7.53
CA LEU A 23 -5.85 -24.38 -7.20
C LEU A 23 -5.85 -23.80 -5.78
N ALA A 24 -5.15 -24.45 -4.85
CA ALA A 24 -4.99 -23.94 -3.48
C ALA A 24 -4.02 -22.75 -3.39
N LEU A 25 -3.06 -22.65 -4.32
CA LEU A 25 -1.98 -21.67 -4.29
C LEU A 25 -2.45 -20.21 -4.19
N PRO A 26 -3.42 -19.72 -4.98
CA PRO A 26 -3.87 -18.34 -4.88
C PRO A 26 -4.44 -18.02 -3.49
N GLY A 27 -5.24 -18.93 -2.91
CA GLY A 27 -5.82 -18.76 -1.58
C GLY A 27 -4.78 -18.76 -0.47
N VAL A 28 -3.82 -19.68 -0.52
CA VAL A 28 -2.71 -19.73 0.44
C VAL A 28 -1.86 -18.46 0.36
N LEU A 29 -1.52 -18.01 -0.84
CA LEU A 29 -0.74 -16.78 -1.03
C LEU A 29 -1.50 -15.54 -0.57
N LEU A 30 -2.82 -15.51 -0.76
CA LEU A 30 -3.67 -14.44 -0.26
C LEU A 30 -3.63 -14.39 1.27
N GLY A 31 -3.87 -15.53 1.92
CA GLY A 31 -3.81 -15.64 3.38
C GLY A 31 -2.45 -15.19 3.93
N LEU A 32 -1.34 -15.67 3.38
CA LEU A 32 0.00 -15.28 3.83
C LEU A 32 0.31 -13.79 3.66
N ARG A 33 -0.39 -13.10 2.74
CA ARG A 33 -0.22 -11.65 2.52
C ARG A 33 -1.12 -10.83 3.43
N THR A 34 -2.27 -11.35 3.83
CA THR A 34 -3.27 -10.62 4.64
C THR A 34 -3.16 -10.97 6.12
N THR A 35 -2.45 -12.04 6.49
CA THR A 35 -2.19 -12.37 7.90
C THR A 35 -1.43 -11.25 8.60
N PHE A 36 -2.01 -10.76 9.70
CA PHE A 36 -1.36 -9.82 10.61
C PHE A 36 -0.13 -10.48 11.26
N LYS A 37 0.98 -9.74 11.33
CA LYS A 37 2.19 -10.18 12.01
C LYS A 37 2.47 -9.27 13.19
N GLU A 38 2.39 -9.83 14.40
CA GLU A 38 2.58 -9.08 15.65
C GLU A 38 3.97 -8.43 15.72
N ASP A 39 5.03 -9.10 15.28
CA ASP A 39 6.40 -8.55 15.23
C ASP A 39 6.50 -7.25 14.42
N LEU A 40 5.66 -7.12 13.38
CA LEU A 40 5.66 -5.99 12.46
C LEU A 40 4.49 -5.02 12.72
N GLN A 41 3.56 -5.39 13.61
CA GLN A 41 2.29 -4.71 13.85
C GLN A 41 1.51 -4.39 12.56
N ALA A 42 1.68 -5.21 11.52
CA ALA A 42 1.09 -5.04 10.20
C ALA A 42 1.05 -6.35 9.41
N SER A 43 0.15 -6.45 8.45
CA SER A 43 0.18 -7.50 7.43
C SER A 43 1.11 -7.13 6.26
N PRO A 44 1.68 -8.12 5.54
CA PRO A 44 2.48 -7.84 4.34
C PRO A 44 1.74 -7.03 3.27
N ALA A 45 0.43 -7.22 3.12
CA ALA A 45 -0.40 -6.45 2.21
C ALA A 45 -0.52 -4.98 2.66
N GLU A 46 -0.75 -4.74 3.95
CA GLU A 46 -0.79 -3.37 4.51
C GLU A 46 0.53 -2.65 4.33
N MET A 47 1.67 -3.33 4.51
CA MET A 47 2.98 -2.72 4.31
C MET A 47 3.22 -2.29 2.86
N VAL A 48 2.64 -3.01 1.88
CA VAL A 48 2.81 -2.73 0.46
C VAL A 48 1.84 -1.66 -0.03
N PHE A 49 0.57 -1.76 0.38
CA PHE A 49 -0.49 -0.89 -0.11
C PHE A 49 -0.76 0.32 0.79
N GLY A 50 -0.19 0.35 2.00
CA GLY A 50 -0.43 1.40 3.00
C GLY A 50 -1.81 1.33 3.65
N THR A 51 -2.62 0.33 3.33
CA THR A 51 -4.00 0.17 3.81
C THR A 51 -4.35 -1.29 3.98
N SER A 52 -5.26 -1.60 4.91
CA SER A 52 -5.79 -2.95 5.07
C SER A 52 -6.59 -3.39 3.85
N LEU A 53 -6.33 -4.60 3.35
CA LEU A 53 -7.06 -5.17 2.23
C LEU A 53 -8.32 -5.85 2.74
N ARG A 54 -9.47 -5.49 2.16
CA ARG A 54 -10.73 -6.19 2.42
C ARG A 54 -10.79 -7.51 1.65
N ILE A 55 -10.86 -8.63 2.36
CA ILE A 55 -10.85 -9.97 1.74
C ILE A 55 -12.26 -10.60 1.78
N PRO A 56 -12.72 -11.25 0.68
CA PRO A 56 -13.95 -12.05 0.71
C PRO A 56 -13.85 -13.15 1.78
N GLY A 57 -14.68 -13.07 2.83
CA GLY A 57 -14.62 -13.96 4.00
C GLY A 57 -14.44 -13.23 5.33
N GLU A 58 -13.79 -12.07 5.34
CA GLU A 58 -13.66 -11.20 6.53
C GLU A 58 -15.04 -10.62 6.95
N PHE A 59 -15.95 -10.45 5.99
CA PHE A 59 -17.33 -10.04 6.21
C PHE A 59 -18.25 -11.17 6.71
N VAL A 60 -17.79 -12.43 6.72
CA VAL A 60 -18.63 -13.59 7.07
C VAL A 60 -18.33 -14.06 8.50
N ALA A 61 -17.95 -13.16 9.39
CA ALA A 61 -18.31 -13.36 10.78
C ALA A 61 -19.85 -13.29 10.82
N ARG A 62 -20.52 -14.32 11.36
CA ARG A 62 -21.88 -14.15 11.88
C ARG A 62 -21.77 -13.06 12.94
N GLN A 63 -22.01 -11.82 12.54
CA GLN A 63 -22.37 -10.80 13.50
C GLN A 63 -23.74 -11.25 13.99
N GLU A 64 -23.81 -11.70 15.25
CA GLU A 64 -25.06 -11.62 15.99
C GLU A 64 -25.61 -10.21 15.74
N PRO A 65 -26.90 -10.06 15.39
CA PRO A 65 -27.45 -8.75 15.07
C PRO A 65 -27.19 -7.84 16.27
N ASP A 66 -26.23 -6.92 16.08
CA ASP A 66 -25.85 -5.97 17.09
C ASP A 66 -27.12 -5.19 17.44
N LYS A 67 -27.56 -5.27 18.69
CA LYS A 67 -28.79 -4.61 19.18
C LYS A 67 -28.63 -3.10 19.24
N THR A 68 -27.55 -2.56 18.70
CA THR A 68 -27.27 -1.13 18.67
C THR A 68 -28.19 -0.47 17.66
N SER A 69 -29.04 0.44 18.15
CA SER A 69 -29.95 1.18 17.28
C SER A 69 -29.15 2.00 16.26
N PRO A 70 -29.60 2.10 14.98
CA PRO A 70 -28.91 2.90 13.97
C PRO A 70 -28.66 4.36 14.40
N SER A 71 -29.53 4.88 15.27
CA SER A 71 -29.40 6.18 15.92
C SER A 71 -28.19 6.31 16.83
N GLU A 72 -27.88 5.30 17.63
CA GLU A 72 -26.74 5.32 18.57
C GLU A 72 -25.41 5.25 17.81
N PHE A 73 -25.35 4.44 16.75
CA PHE A 73 -24.19 4.37 15.87
C PHE A 73 -23.89 5.72 15.20
N VAL A 74 -24.91 6.38 14.64
CA VAL A 74 -24.77 7.71 14.03
C VAL A 74 -24.35 8.77 15.05
N LEU A 75 -24.86 8.68 16.28
CA LEU A 75 -24.48 9.59 17.37
C LEU A 75 -23.00 9.42 17.76
N ALA A 76 -22.53 8.18 17.89
CA ALA A 76 -21.14 7.86 18.20
C ALA A 76 -20.19 8.36 17.09
N LEU A 77 -20.56 8.14 15.83
CA LEU A 77 -19.79 8.59 14.68
C LEU A 77 -19.65 10.12 14.65
N ARG A 78 -20.76 10.84 14.90
CA ARG A 78 -20.75 12.32 14.96
C ARG A 78 -19.84 12.86 16.05
N ARG A 79 -19.82 12.23 17.24
CA ARG A 79 -18.92 12.61 18.33
C ARG A 79 -17.45 12.41 17.95
N LEU A 80 -17.13 11.32 17.27
CA LEU A 80 -15.78 11.01 16.82
C LEU A 80 -15.28 12.07 15.83
N PHE A 81 -16.06 12.38 14.79
CA PHE A 81 -15.69 13.41 13.82
C PHE A 81 -15.60 14.82 14.42
N GLN A 82 -16.38 15.13 15.45
CA GLN A 82 -16.24 16.40 16.18
C GLN A 82 -14.94 16.47 17.00
N ALA A 83 -14.42 15.34 17.47
CA ALA A 83 -13.14 15.27 18.17
C ALA A 83 -11.94 15.41 17.22
N ILE A 84 -12.03 14.89 15.99
CA ILE A 84 -10.98 15.00 14.97
C ILE A 84 -11.07 16.37 14.25
N ARG A 85 -11.03 17.47 15.01
CA ARG A 85 -10.89 18.79 14.37
C ARG A 85 -9.49 18.91 13.75
N PRO A 86 -9.37 19.22 12.45
CA PRO A 86 -8.07 19.47 11.84
C PRO A 86 -7.40 20.67 12.53
N VAL A 87 -6.24 20.43 13.13
CA VAL A 87 -5.38 21.52 13.61
C VAL A 87 -4.75 22.17 12.38
N PRO A 88 -4.75 23.51 12.25
CA PRO A 88 -4.08 24.18 11.15
C PRO A 88 -2.60 23.75 11.13
N ALA A 89 -2.19 23.13 10.03
CA ALA A 89 -0.82 22.72 9.84
C ALA A 89 0.10 23.94 9.89
N SER A 90 1.06 23.94 10.80
CA SER A 90 2.11 24.95 10.84
C SER A 90 2.93 24.86 9.54
N ARG A 91 3.02 25.96 8.80
CA ARG A 91 3.68 26.04 7.49
C ARG A 91 5.20 26.06 7.68
N HIS A 92 5.82 24.90 7.85
CA HIS A 92 7.24 24.77 8.17
C HIS A 92 8.21 24.93 6.99
N VAL A 93 7.74 25.11 5.75
CA VAL A 93 8.65 25.14 4.59
C VAL A 93 8.56 26.49 3.88
N GLN A 94 9.63 27.27 3.99
CA GLN A 94 9.96 28.26 2.95
C GLN A 94 10.75 27.53 1.87
N HIS A 95 10.17 27.41 0.68
CA HIS A 95 10.77 26.70 -0.44
C HIS A 95 11.95 27.52 -0.97
N ARG A 96 13.17 27.22 -0.52
CA ARG A 96 14.40 27.74 -1.15
C ARG A 96 14.87 26.71 -2.18
N PRO A 97 14.89 27.05 -3.48
CA PRO A 97 15.47 26.14 -4.47
C PRO A 97 16.95 25.97 -4.17
N PHE A 98 17.39 24.73 -4.01
CA PHE A 98 18.80 24.38 -3.87
C PHE A 98 19.45 24.44 -5.25
N VAL A 99 20.52 25.23 -5.39
CA VAL A 99 21.31 25.37 -6.62
C VAL A 99 22.74 24.94 -6.34
N PHE A 100 23.31 24.10 -7.21
CA PHE A 100 24.68 23.62 -7.07
C PHE A 100 25.68 24.76 -7.34
N LYS A 101 26.73 24.90 -6.52
CA LYS A 101 27.70 26.00 -6.62
C LYS A 101 28.44 26.01 -7.96
N ASP A 102 28.78 24.83 -8.45
CA ASP A 102 29.56 24.66 -9.68
C ASP A 102 28.68 24.72 -10.94
N LEU A 103 27.37 24.95 -10.80
CA LEU A 103 26.46 25.11 -11.94
C LEU A 103 26.86 26.32 -12.81
N ALA A 104 27.43 27.36 -12.21
CA ALA A 104 27.88 28.56 -12.92
C ALA A 104 29.15 28.34 -13.76
N THR A 105 29.96 27.32 -13.41
CA THR A 105 31.23 26.99 -14.07
C THR A 105 31.17 25.70 -14.88
N SER A 106 29.99 25.09 -15.01
CA SER A 106 29.81 23.83 -15.73
C SER A 106 29.65 24.09 -17.23
N ASP A 107 30.56 23.54 -18.03
CA ASP A 107 30.47 23.61 -19.50
C ASP A 107 29.32 22.76 -20.07
N TYR A 108 28.92 21.71 -19.35
CA TYR A 108 27.87 20.79 -19.74
C TYR A 108 26.89 20.57 -18.60
N VAL A 109 25.59 20.63 -18.91
CA VAL A 109 24.51 20.36 -17.95
C VAL A 109 23.55 19.32 -18.52
N PHE A 110 23.15 18.34 -17.70
CA PHE A 110 22.10 17.39 -18.08
C PHE A 110 20.73 18.05 -17.91
N ARG A 111 20.12 18.44 -19.02
CA ARG A 111 18.76 18.97 -19.02
C ARG A 111 17.76 17.82 -19.14
N ARG A 112 16.93 17.63 -18.11
CA ARG A 112 15.77 16.75 -18.20
C ARG A 112 14.72 17.39 -19.12
N LEU A 113 14.37 16.70 -20.19
CA LEU A 113 13.30 17.08 -21.10
C LEU A 113 12.06 16.25 -20.75
N ASP A 114 11.21 16.77 -19.87
CA ASP A 114 9.93 16.13 -19.52
C ASP A 114 8.88 16.35 -20.62
N THR A 115 9.20 15.89 -21.84
CA THR A 115 8.24 15.89 -22.95
C THR A 115 7.48 14.57 -22.90
N ILE A 116 6.15 14.63 -22.83
CA ILE A 116 5.31 13.44 -22.98
C ILE A 116 5.37 13.03 -24.45
N LEU A 117 6.21 12.04 -24.78
CA LEU A 117 6.26 11.47 -26.12
C LEU A 117 4.95 10.73 -26.40
N LYS A 118 4.39 10.93 -27.59
CA LYS A 118 3.21 10.17 -28.02
C LYS A 118 3.60 8.70 -28.24
N PRO A 119 2.68 7.74 -28.08
CA PRO A 119 2.97 6.36 -28.39
C PRO A 119 3.52 6.22 -29.82
N LEU A 120 4.64 5.49 -29.96
CA LEU A 120 5.36 5.19 -31.22
C LEU A 120 6.24 6.29 -31.83
N GLU A 121 6.54 7.38 -31.12
CA GLU A 121 7.62 8.30 -31.56
C GLU A 121 9.01 7.73 -31.24
N GLN A 122 9.87 7.71 -32.26
CA GLN A 122 11.27 7.33 -32.12
C GLN A 122 12.00 8.47 -31.39
N PRO A 123 12.82 8.20 -30.35
CA PRO A 123 13.58 9.25 -29.70
C PRO A 123 14.55 9.85 -30.73
N SER A 124 14.28 11.09 -31.14
CA SER A 124 15.09 11.79 -32.14
C SER A 124 16.55 11.85 -31.68
N LYS A 125 17.49 11.52 -32.57
CA LYS A 125 18.91 11.75 -32.34
C LYS A 125 19.15 13.25 -32.20
N ILE A 126 19.39 13.69 -30.97
CA ILE A 126 19.90 15.02 -30.68
C ILE A 126 21.31 15.06 -31.29
N LYS A 127 21.49 15.78 -32.41
CA LYS A 127 22.82 16.17 -32.87
C LYS A 127 23.29 17.30 -31.95
N CYS A 128 24.46 17.12 -31.34
CA CYS A 128 25.21 18.18 -30.68
C CYS A 128 25.54 19.31 -31.67
#